data_AF-A0A6B3WAR0-F1
#
_entry.id   AF-A0A6B3WAR0-F1
#
_cell.length_a   1.000
_cell.length_b   1.000
_cell.length_c   1.000
_cell.angle_alpha   90.00
_cell.angle_beta   90.00
_cell.angle_gamma   90.00
#
_symmetry.space_group_name_H-M   'P 1'
#
loop_
_entity.id
_entity.type
_entity.pdbx_description
1 polymer ?
#
loop_
_entity_poly.entity_id
_entity_poly.type
_entity_poly.pdbx_seq_one_letter_code
_entity_poly.pdbx_strand_id
1 'polypeptide(L)'
;MVQADVDCQSLFEKHLESDMELSYQEFDQTMDSGFRVLGAKGCNEEAADLIEEYIRVNSAEQRSLRWHIAQLRAMHGANAEAVRYAKSSLLEQEDFSERALRWNDYVLATIAFLEGDREGLVRHRDKVAEGVGEHPGNELNLKLLDALIENFDTDYATALETL
;
A
#
# COMPACT_ATOMS: atom_id res chain seq x y z
N MET A 1 9.71 -20.34 -23.15
CA MET A 1 8.25 -20.18 -22.96
C MET A 1 7.96 -18.71 -23.05
N VAL A 2 7.17 -18.27 -24.02
CA VAL A 2 6.73 -16.87 -24.10
C VAL A 2 5.68 -16.70 -23.01
N GLN A 3 6.02 -15.98 -21.94
CA GLN A 3 5.03 -15.56 -20.95
C GLN A 3 4.02 -14.70 -21.72
N ALA A 4 2.75 -15.12 -21.73
CA ALA A 4 1.71 -14.32 -22.33
C ALA A 4 1.71 -12.98 -21.60
N ASP A 5 1.90 -11.90 -22.35
CA ASP A 5 1.77 -10.55 -21.82
C ASP A 5 0.39 -10.44 -21.17
N VAL A 6 0.33 -10.09 -19.89
CA VAL A 6 -0.95 -9.90 -19.22
C VAL A 6 -1.55 -8.62 -19.78
N ASP A 7 -2.72 -8.73 -20.41
CA ASP A 7 -3.50 -7.57 -20.80
C ASP A 7 -4.20 -7.00 -19.55
N CYS A 8 -3.50 -6.09 -18.89
CA CYS A 8 -3.96 -5.46 -17.65
C CYS A 8 -5.24 -4.63 -17.86
N GLN A 9 -5.37 -3.97 -19.01
CA GLN A 9 -6.56 -3.20 -19.36
C GLN A 9 -7.80 -4.09 -19.51
N SER A 10 -7.69 -5.20 -20.26
CA SER A 10 -8.81 -6.15 -20.38
C SER A 10 -9.18 -6.79 -19.04
N LEU A 11 -8.19 -7.04 -18.17
CA LEU A 11 -8.44 -7.57 -16.84
C LEU A 11 -9.16 -6.54 -15.96
N PHE A 12 -8.75 -5.28 -16.02
CA PHE A 12 -9.39 -4.17 -15.33
C PHE A 12 -10.86 -4.01 -15.74
N GLU A 13 -11.14 -3.96 -17.03
CA GLU A 13 -12.52 -3.80 -17.54
C GLU A 13 -13.43 -4.94 -17.05
N LYS A 14 -12.93 -6.17 -17.04
CA LYS A 14 -13.67 -7.31 -16.50
C LYS A 14 -13.99 -7.15 -15.01
N HIS A 15 -13.00 -6.75 -14.22
CA HIS A 15 -13.17 -6.58 -12.78
C HIS A 15 -14.03 -5.36 -12.45
N LEU A 16 -14.01 -4.33 -13.29
CA LEU A 16 -14.89 -3.17 -13.16
C LEU A 16 -16.38 -3.56 -13.26
N GLU A 17 -16.71 -4.54 -14.11
CA GLU A 17 -18.08 -5.04 -14.25
C GLU A 17 -18.55 -5.89 -13.06
N SER A 18 -17.65 -6.61 -12.38
CA SER A 18 -18.02 -7.55 -11.30
C SER A 18 -17.79 -7.03 -9.89
N ASP A 19 -16.73 -6.26 -9.68
CA ASP A 19 -16.20 -6.06 -8.33
C ASP A 19 -16.85 -4.90 -7.58
N MET A 20 -17.57 -4.05 -8.30
CA MET A 20 -18.29 -2.90 -7.70
C MET A 20 -19.44 -3.33 -6.79
N GLU A 21 -19.97 -4.55 -6.99
CA GLU A 21 -21.04 -5.12 -6.16
C GLU A 21 -20.51 -5.93 -4.96
N LEU A 22 -19.19 -6.12 -4.85
CA LEU A 22 -18.58 -6.86 -3.75
C LEU A 22 -18.70 -6.08 -2.44
N SER A 23 -18.88 -6.81 -1.34
CA SER A 23 -18.70 -6.21 -0.02
C SER A 23 -17.25 -5.77 0.18
N TYR A 24 -17.01 -4.83 1.11
CA TYR A 24 -15.65 -4.41 1.45
C TYR A 24 -14.77 -5.60 1.84
N GLN A 25 -15.32 -6.59 2.54
CA GLN A 25 -14.58 -7.79 2.95
C GLN A 25 -14.15 -8.63 1.73
N GLU A 26 -15.02 -8.80 0.75
CA GLU A 26 -14.71 -9.54 -0.48
C GLU A 26 -13.70 -8.77 -1.33
N PHE A 27 -13.91 -7.47 -1.52
CA PHE A 27 -13.05 -6.63 -2.33
C PHE A 27 -11.65 -6.43 -1.71
N ASP A 28 -11.57 -6.12 -0.41
CA ASP A 28 -10.36 -5.65 0.26
C ASP A 28 -9.67 -6.66 1.16
N GLN A 29 -10.30 -7.76 1.55
CA GLN A 29 -9.73 -8.66 2.55
C GLN A 29 -9.59 -10.10 2.04
N THR A 30 -9.98 -10.36 0.79
CA THR A 30 -9.91 -11.69 0.17
C THR A 30 -8.81 -11.73 -0.88
N MET A 31 -7.85 -12.65 -0.73
CA MET A 31 -6.62 -12.67 -1.53
C MET A 31 -6.83 -12.85 -3.03
N ASP A 32 -7.80 -13.68 -3.42
CA ASP A 32 -8.07 -14.02 -4.83
C ASP A 32 -9.31 -13.29 -5.37
N SER A 33 -9.62 -12.11 -4.83
CA SER A 33 -10.77 -11.28 -5.22
C SER A 33 -10.38 -9.80 -5.28
N GLY A 34 -11.27 -8.99 -5.86
CA GLY A 34 -11.07 -7.55 -5.98
C GLY A 34 -9.80 -7.19 -6.74
N PHE A 35 -9.23 -6.06 -6.34
CA PHE A 35 -7.98 -5.51 -6.90
C PHE A 35 -6.76 -6.42 -6.74
N ARG A 36 -6.77 -7.38 -5.80
CA ARG A 36 -5.62 -8.26 -5.58
C ARG A 36 -5.36 -9.19 -6.75
N VAL A 37 -6.40 -9.53 -7.52
CA VAL A 37 -6.25 -10.33 -8.75
C VAL A 37 -5.40 -9.60 -9.79
N LEU A 38 -5.56 -8.28 -9.91
CA LEU A 38 -4.77 -7.43 -10.80
C LEU A 38 -3.34 -7.25 -10.26
N GLY A 39 -3.21 -6.90 -8.96
CA GLY A 39 -1.91 -6.71 -8.32
C GLY A 39 -1.02 -7.96 -8.38
N ALA A 40 -1.60 -9.15 -8.16
CA ALA A 40 -0.89 -10.43 -8.26
C ALA A 40 -0.35 -10.74 -9.67
N LYS A 41 -0.85 -10.04 -10.70
CA LYS A 41 -0.39 -10.15 -12.08
C LYS A 41 0.56 -9.02 -12.50
N GLY A 42 0.91 -8.12 -11.58
CA GLY A 42 1.74 -6.96 -11.84
C GLY A 42 1.00 -5.76 -12.43
N CYS A 43 -0.34 -5.82 -12.55
CA CYS A 43 -1.18 -4.73 -13.06
C CYS A 43 -1.45 -3.71 -11.95
N ASN A 44 -0.39 -3.09 -11.43
CA ASN A 44 -0.45 -2.25 -10.23
C ASN A 44 -1.23 -0.94 -10.47
N GLU A 45 -1.08 -0.34 -11.65
CA GLU A 45 -1.80 0.89 -12.02
C GLU A 45 -3.30 0.63 -12.05
N GLU A 46 -3.72 -0.41 -12.76
CA GLU A 46 -5.12 -0.75 -12.92
C GLU A 46 -5.74 -1.30 -11.63
N ALA A 47 -4.95 -2.00 -10.80
CA ALA A 47 -5.40 -2.40 -9.47
C ALA A 47 -5.71 -1.17 -8.61
N ALA A 48 -4.88 -0.12 -8.69
CA ALA A 48 -5.14 1.13 -7.99
C ALA A 48 -6.39 1.83 -8.53
N ASP A 49 -6.54 1.91 -9.85
CA ASP A 49 -7.74 2.47 -10.51
C ASP A 49 -9.02 1.74 -10.08
N LEU A 50 -8.97 0.42 -9.94
CA LEU A 50 -10.12 -0.38 -9.50
C LEU A 50 -10.52 -0.04 -8.07
N ILE A 51 -9.56 0.20 -7.17
CA ILE A 51 -9.87 0.63 -5.80
C ILE A 51 -10.46 2.03 -5.78
N GLU A 52 -9.94 2.97 -6.58
CA GLU A 52 -10.50 4.31 -6.69
C GLU A 52 -11.97 4.28 -7.13
N GLU A 53 -12.27 3.44 -8.12
CA GLU A 53 -13.60 3.25 -8.64
C GLU A 53 -14.53 2.55 -7.63
N TYR A 54 -14.02 1.56 -6.91
CA TYR A 54 -14.75 0.93 -5.80
C TYR A 54 -15.10 1.94 -4.70
N ILE A 55 -14.15 2.80 -4.31
CA ILE A 55 -14.40 3.90 -3.35
C ILE A 55 -15.49 4.82 -3.87
N ARG A 56 -15.44 5.20 -5.14
CA ARG A 56 -16.40 6.12 -5.76
C ARG A 56 -17.81 5.53 -5.79
N VAL A 57 -17.95 4.28 -6.21
CA VAL A 57 -19.26 3.61 -6.35
C VAL A 57 -19.88 3.30 -4.98
N ASN A 58 -19.08 2.79 -4.04
CA ASN A 58 -19.57 2.32 -2.75
C ASN A 58 -19.51 3.38 -1.64
N SER A 59 -19.01 4.58 -1.94
CA SER A 59 -18.71 5.61 -0.93
C SER A 59 -17.86 5.06 0.21
N ALA A 60 -16.88 4.22 -0.14
CA ALA A 60 -16.11 3.47 0.83
C ALA A 60 -15.16 4.39 1.62
N GLU A 61 -15.25 4.38 2.94
CA GLU A 61 -14.46 5.28 3.81
C GLU A 61 -13.24 4.61 4.43
N GLN A 62 -13.06 3.30 4.23
CA GLN A 62 -12.00 2.52 4.86
C GLN A 62 -10.62 3.01 4.41
N ARG A 63 -9.76 3.31 5.38
CA ARG A 63 -8.40 3.81 5.11
C ARG A 63 -7.50 2.79 4.43
N SER A 64 -7.77 1.49 4.63
CA SER A 64 -6.98 0.40 4.02
C SER A 64 -7.00 0.53 2.51
N LEU A 65 -8.15 0.86 1.91
CA LEU A 65 -8.28 1.11 0.48
C LEU A 65 -7.33 2.22 0.00
N ARG A 66 -7.32 3.36 0.71
CA ARG A 66 -6.40 4.48 0.39
C ARG A 66 -4.93 4.07 0.56
N TRP A 67 -4.63 3.26 1.56
CA TRP A 67 -3.29 2.73 1.75
C TRP A 67 -2.87 1.75 0.64
N HIS A 68 -3.77 0.86 0.21
CA HIS A 68 -3.51 -0.04 -0.90
C HIS A 68 -3.29 0.70 -2.22
N ILE A 69 -4.08 1.74 -2.50
CA ILE A 69 -3.81 2.64 -3.64
C ILE A 69 -2.39 3.23 -3.54
N ALA A 70 -2.00 3.73 -2.36
CA ALA A 70 -0.67 4.29 -2.17
C ALA A 70 0.44 3.28 -2.50
N GLN A 71 0.32 2.05 -1.98
CA GLN A 71 1.29 0.99 -2.24
C GLN A 71 1.33 0.61 -3.73
N LEU A 72 0.19 0.45 -4.38
CA LEU A 72 0.10 0.06 -5.80
C LEU A 72 0.64 1.15 -6.72
N ARG A 73 0.31 2.42 -6.47
CA ARG A 73 0.88 3.56 -7.20
C ARG A 73 2.39 3.64 -7.01
N ALA A 74 2.89 3.37 -5.80
CA ALA A 74 4.33 3.31 -5.54
C ALA A 74 5.01 2.15 -6.29
N MET A 75 4.40 0.96 -6.30
CA MET A 75 4.88 -0.21 -7.06
C MET A 75 4.92 0.05 -8.57
N HIS A 76 4.01 0.88 -9.09
CA HIS A 76 4.02 1.32 -10.49
C HIS A 76 5.03 2.46 -10.76
N GLY A 77 5.56 3.12 -9.72
CA GLY A 77 6.47 4.26 -9.84
C GLY A 77 5.78 5.64 -9.85
N ALA A 78 4.47 5.70 -9.64
CA ALA A 78 3.69 6.93 -9.53
C ALA A 78 3.81 7.57 -8.12
N ASN A 79 5.04 7.94 -7.72
CA ASN A 79 5.35 8.37 -6.34
C ASN A 79 4.52 9.57 -5.88
N ALA A 80 4.28 10.56 -6.74
CA ALA A 80 3.49 11.74 -6.37
C ALA A 80 2.03 11.39 -6.04
N GLU A 81 1.46 10.39 -6.70
CA GLU A 81 0.13 9.85 -6.39
C GLU A 81 0.14 9.01 -5.14
N ALA A 82 1.12 8.11 -5.03
CA ALA A 82 1.32 7.28 -3.86
C ALA A 82 1.39 8.11 -2.57
N VAL A 83 2.17 9.19 -2.58
CA VAL A 83 2.30 10.12 -1.45
C VAL A 83 0.98 10.79 -1.09
N ARG A 84 0.16 11.21 -2.07
CA ARG A 84 -1.16 11.81 -1.79
C ARG A 84 -2.08 10.83 -1.09
N TYR A 85 -2.15 9.60 -1.60
CA TYR A 85 -2.98 8.56 -1.00
C TYR A 85 -2.46 8.10 0.36
N ALA A 86 -1.14 7.99 0.53
CA ALA A 86 -0.51 7.68 1.82
C ALA A 86 -0.86 8.75 2.86
N LYS A 87 -0.76 10.05 2.52
CA LYS A 87 -1.17 11.15 3.43
C LYS A 87 -2.65 11.05 3.80
N SER A 88 -3.51 10.72 2.84
CA SER A 88 -4.96 10.52 3.08
C SER A 88 -5.28 9.30 3.94
N SER A 89 -4.33 8.38 4.10
CA SER A 89 -4.52 7.20 4.92
C SER A 89 -4.21 7.47 6.39
N LEU A 90 -3.47 8.53 6.78
CA LEU A 90 -3.04 8.83 8.16
C LEU A 90 -4.19 8.96 9.18
N LEU A 91 -3.91 8.64 10.45
CA LEU A 91 -4.83 8.89 11.57
C LEU A 91 -4.62 10.31 12.07
N GLU A 92 -5.69 11.02 12.40
CA GLU A 92 -5.58 12.33 13.08
C GLU A 92 -4.90 12.19 14.44
N GLN A 93 -5.26 11.14 15.19
CA GLN A 93 -4.64 10.78 16.47
C GLN A 93 -4.55 9.25 16.56
N GLU A 94 -3.40 8.75 17.01
CA GLU A 94 -3.22 7.33 17.29
C GLU A 94 -3.54 7.04 18.76
N ASP A 95 -4.42 6.07 19.00
CA ASP A 95 -4.68 5.56 20.34
C ASP A 95 -3.88 4.29 20.58
N PHE A 96 -2.70 4.43 21.19
CA PHE A 96 -1.84 3.31 21.52
C PHE A 96 -2.37 2.43 22.67
N SER A 97 -3.38 2.88 23.42
CA SER A 97 -4.00 2.08 24.48
C SER A 97 -4.96 1.03 23.91
N GLU A 98 -5.60 1.34 22.78
CA GLU A 98 -6.44 0.39 22.04
C GLU A 98 -5.66 -0.35 20.95
N ARG A 99 -4.72 0.35 20.29
CA ARG A 99 -3.96 -0.16 19.14
C ARG A 99 -2.52 0.32 19.21
N ALA A 100 -1.63 -0.50 19.74
CA ALA A 100 -0.20 -0.19 19.83
C ALA A 100 0.55 -0.24 18.47
N LEU A 101 -0.16 -0.34 17.34
CA LEU A 101 0.43 -0.24 16.02
C LEU A 101 0.87 1.21 15.76
N ARG A 102 2.16 1.41 15.45
CA ARG A 102 2.78 2.69 15.09
C ARG A 102 2.47 3.02 13.63
N TRP A 103 1.20 3.20 13.31
CA TRP A 103 0.74 3.28 11.93
C TRP A 103 1.22 4.57 11.23
N ASN A 104 1.07 5.72 11.87
CA ASN A 104 1.42 7.00 11.25
C ASN A 104 2.92 7.05 10.98
N ASP A 105 3.76 6.59 11.91
CA ASP A 105 5.21 6.50 11.68
C ASP A 105 5.53 5.54 10.53
N TYR A 106 4.85 4.39 10.43
CA TYR A 106 5.02 3.51 9.28
C TYR A 106 4.70 4.21 7.95
N VAL A 107 3.56 4.89 7.85
CA VAL A 107 3.15 5.60 6.64
C VAL A 107 4.08 6.77 6.31
N LEU A 108 4.49 7.55 7.32
CA LEU A 108 5.38 8.70 7.15
C LEU A 108 6.79 8.25 6.73
N ALA A 109 7.27 7.11 7.23
CA ALA A 109 8.52 6.50 6.78
C ALA A 109 8.44 6.12 5.29
N THR A 110 7.36 5.47 4.86
CA THR A 110 7.13 5.16 3.43
C THR A 110 7.05 6.43 2.58
N ILE A 111 6.35 7.48 3.03
CA ILE A 111 6.30 8.77 2.32
C ILE A 111 7.70 9.35 2.15
N ALA A 112 8.51 9.32 3.21
CA ALA A 112 9.86 9.86 3.18
C ALA A 112 10.75 9.11 2.16
N PHE A 113 10.62 7.79 2.06
CA PHE A 113 11.26 7.02 0.97
C PHE A 113 10.82 7.52 -0.41
N LEU A 114 9.50 7.65 -0.65
CA LEU A 114 8.95 8.07 -1.95
C LEU A 114 9.33 9.50 -2.33
N GLU A 115 9.57 10.36 -1.34
CA GLU A 115 10.01 11.76 -1.51
C GLU A 115 11.55 11.90 -1.54
N GLY A 116 12.31 10.81 -1.37
CA GLY A 116 13.79 10.85 -1.33
C GLY A 116 14.36 11.46 -0.04
N ASP A 117 13.59 11.48 1.05
CA ASP A 117 14.01 11.95 2.39
C ASP A 117 14.53 10.78 3.25
N ARG A 118 15.83 10.50 3.14
CA ARG A 118 16.49 9.43 3.91
C ARG A 118 16.43 9.68 5.41
N GLU A 119 16.60 10.93 5.82
CA GLU A 119 16.57 11.29 7.24
C GLU A 119 15.15 11.06 7.79
N GLY A 120 14.11 11.44 7.03
CA GLY A 120 12.72 11.17 7.38
C GLY A 120 12.38 9.70 7.50
N LEU A 121 12.86 8.90 6.54
CA LEU A 121 12.68 7.46 6.57
C LEU A 121 13.26 6.86 7.86
N VAL A 122 14.52 7.17 8.18
CA VAL A 122 15.19 6.66 9.39
C VAL A 122 14.48 7.12 10.67
N ARG A 123 14.15 8.42 10.78
CA ARG A 123 13.48 8.97 11.97
C ARG A 123 12.18 8.23 12.30
N HIS A 124 11.32 8.02 11.30
CA HIS A 124 10.03 7.37 11.50
C HIS A 124 10.16 5.84 11.66
N ARG A 125 11.10 5.22 10.94
CA ARG A 125 11.46 3.81 11.15
C ARG A 125 11.86 3.54 12.60
N ASP A 126 12.65 4.40 13.21
CA ASP A 126 13.08 4.23 14.61
C ASP A 126 11.89 4.30 15.58
N LYS A 127 10.85 5.09 15.27
CA LYS A 127 9.59 5.10 16.04
C LYS A 127 8.79 3.82 15.90
N VAL A 128 8.78 3.21 14.72
CA VAL A 128 8.20 1.87 14.55
C VAL A 128 9.00 0.83 15.35
N ALA A 129 10.33 0.95 15.37
CA ALA A 129 11.21 0.05 16.11
C ALA A 129 10.98 0.08 17.62
N GLU A 130 10.72 1.26 18.20
CA GLU A 130 10.34 1.42 19.61
C GLU A 130 9.10 0.57 19.98
N GLY A 131 8.21 0.30 19.01
CA GLY A 131 6.95 -0.42 19.21
C GLY A 131 6.95 -1.92 18.89
N VAL A 132 8.07 -2.55 18.50
CA VAL A 132 8.11 -3.97 18.05
C VAL A 132 7.57 -4.94 19.11
N GLY A 133 7.76 -4.66 20.39
CA GLY A 133 7.23 -5.48 21.49
C GLY A 133 5.75 -5.24 21.83
N GLU A 134 5.14 -4.21 21.23
CA GLU A 134 3.79 -3.75 21.60
C GLU A 134 2.71 -4.30 20.64
N HIS A 135 3.06 -4.53 19.37
CA HIS A 135 2.14 -5.06 18.37
C HIS A 135 2.90 -5.81 17.26
N PRO A 136 2.46 -7.01 16.83
CA PRO A 136 3.16 -7.80 15.81
C PRO A 136 3.27 -7.09 14.45
N GLY A 137 2.31 -6.24 14.12
CA GLY A 137 2.37 -5.39 12.92
C GLY A 137 3.53 -4.40 12.91
N ASN A 138 4.05 -3.98 14.08
CA ASN A 138 5.23 -3.12 14.12
C ASN A 138 6.49 -3.88 13.67
N GLU A 139 6.61 -5.17 14.01
CA GLU A 139 7.72 -6.01 13.53
C GLU A 139 7.67 -6.21 12.01
N LEU A 140 6.47 -6.47 11.47
CA LEU A 140 6.28 -6.62 10.02
C LEU A 140 6.59 -5.32 9.27
N ASN A 141 6.06 -4.19 9.75
CA ASN A 141 6.33 -2.88 9.18
C ASN A 141 7.81 -2.53 9.27
N LEU A 142 8.47 -2.86 10.39
CA LEU A 142 9.89 -2.57 10.57
C LEU A 142 10.76 -3.27 9.50
N LYS A 143 10.48 -4.54 9.20
CA LYS A 143 11.17 -5.28 8.13
C LYS A 143 11.03 -4.58 6.78
N LEU A 144 9.83 -4.09 6.48
CA LEU A 144 9.58 -3.34 5.26
C LEU A 144 10.41 -2.05 5.22
N LEU A 145 10.40 -1.27 6.29
CA LEU A 145 11.16 -0.02 6.37
C LEU A 145 12.67 -0.26 6.32
N ASP A 146 13.16 -1.36 6.88
CA ASP A 146 14.56 -1.75 6.80
C ASP A 146 14.97 -2.04 5.34
N ALA A 147 14.13 -2.76 4.59
CA ALA A 147 14.37 -2.99 3.16
C ALA A 147 14.40 -1.68 2.35
N LEU A 148 13.52 -0.72 2.68
CA LEU A 148 13.54 0.61 2.07
C LEU A 148 14.81 1.40 2.41
N ILE A 149 15.37 1.24 3.61
CA ILE A 149 16.62 1.89 4.02
C ILE A 149 17.82 1.26 3.31
N GLU A 150 17.84 -0.07 3.20
CA GLU A 150 18.90 -0.82 2.54
C GLU A 150 18.96 -0.51 1.05
N ASN A 151 17.80 -0.36 0.41
CA ASN A 151 17.64 -0.10 -1.02
C ASN A 151 17.17 1.34 -1.31
N PHE A 152 17.64 2.31 -0.53
CA PHE A 152 17.12 3.69 -0.55
C PHE A 152 17.16 4.36 -1.94
N ASP A 153 18.16 4.05 -2.75
CA ASP A 153 18.37 4.69 -4.04
C ASP A 153 17.66 3.96 -5.21
N THR A 154 16.81 2.97 -4.93
CA THR A 154 16.01 2.25 -5.94
C THR A 154 14.56 2.72 -5.94
N ASP A 155 13.78 2.31 -6.94
CA ASP A 155 12.33 2.48 -6.89
C ASP A 155 11.70 1.58 -5.80
N TYR A 156 10.45 1.88 -5.46
CA TYR A 156 9.73 1.21 -4.37
C TYR A 156 9.52 -0.29 -4.62
N ALA A 157 9.29 -0.70 -5.87
CA ALA A 157 9.12 -2.12 -6.18
C ALA A 157 10.43 -2.87 -5.94
N THR A 158 11.52 -2.38 -6.54
CA THR A 158 12.87 -2.94 -6.36
C THR A 158 13.28 -2.99 -4.89
N ALA A 159 12.98 -1.95 -4.12
CA ALA A 159 13.34 -1.88 -2.70
C ALA A 159 12.65 -2.94 -1.84
N LEU A 160 11.52 -3.49 -2.31
CA LEU A 160 10.72 -4.49 -1.59
C LEU A 160 10.87 -5.90 -2.13
N GLU A 161 11.56 -6.12 -3.26
CA GLU A 161 11.87 -7.46 -3.79
C GLU A 161 12.80 -8.26 -2.85
N THR A 162 13.45 -7.60 -1.90
CA THR A 162 14.40 -8.24 -0.96
C THR A 162 13.75 -8.85 0.28
N LEU A 163 12.42 -8.81 0.40
CA LEU A 163 11.62 -9.35 1.50
C LEU A 163 11.10 -10.78 1.23
#